data_AF-A0A0P9LR60-F1
#
_entry.id   AF-A0A0P9LR60-F1
#
_cell.length_a   1.000
_cell.length_b   1.000
_cell.length_c   1.000
_cell.angle_alpha   90.00
_cell.angle_beta   90.00
_cell.angle_gamma   90.00
#
_symmetry.space_group_name_H-M   'P 1'
#
loop_
_entity.id
_entity.type
_entity.pdbx_description
1 polymer ?
#
loop_
_entity_poly.entity_id
_entity_poly.type
_entity_poly.pdbx_seq_one_letter_code
_entity_poly.pdbx_strand_id
1 'polypeptide(L)'
;MNVDALKTAAEKLRKLIEFYRGIDAAASILLSELGGLLDLAERGQITKLVEPRDIPGYKLFTETRLQSYKDLEAAYTDFYIELIEGRETEAYKMLAAKMAKD
;
A
#
# COMPACT_ATOMS: atom_id res chain seq x y z
N MET A 1 -3.35 7.38 13.79
CA MET A 1 -2.33 6.94 12.79
C MET A 1 -1.01 6.64 13.48
N ASN A 2 -0.31 5.57 13.10
CA ASN A 2 1.02 5.26 13.61
C ASN A 2 2.08 5.61 12.54
N VAL A 3 2.85 6.68 12.75
CA VAL A 3 3.83 7.19 11.76
C VAL A 3 4.97 6.20 11.52
N ASP A 4 5.44 5.50 12.55
CA ASP A 4 6.52 4.51 12.41
C ASP A 4 6.05 3.26 11.65
N ALA A 5 4.80 2.83 11.90
CA ALA A 5 4.19 1.73 11.16
C ALA A 5 3.97 2.11 9.69
N LEU A 6 3.48 3.33 9.42
CA LEU A 6 3.31 3.87 8.07
C LEU A 6 4.65 3.92 7.32
N LYS A 7 5.69 4.43 7.96
CA LYS A 7 7.05 4.46 7.40
C LYS A 7 7.55 3.06 7.05
N THR A 8 7.41 2.10 7.97
CA THR A 8 7.82 0.71 7.76
C THR A 8 7.06 0.08 6.59
N ALA A 9 5.75 0.31 6.50
CA ALA A 9 4.92 -0.16 5.39
C ALA A 9 5.33 0.47 4.05
N ALA A 10 5.62 1.78 4.04
CA ALA A 10 6.08 2.49 2.85
C ALA A 10 7.41 1.93 2.33
N GLU A 11 8.40 1.75 3.21
CA GLU A 11 9.71 1.19 2.84
C GLU A 11 9.59 -0.24 2.28
N LYS A 12 8.72 -1.07 2.88
CA LYS A 12 8.44 -2.43 2.41
C LYS A 12 7.77 -2.40 1.02
N LEU A 13 6.75 -1.56 0.85
CA LEU A 13 6.03 -1.41 -0.41
C LEU A 13 6.96 -0.92 -1.52
N ARG A 14 7.79 0.11 -1.27
CA ARG A 14 8.76 0.60 -2.25
C ARG A 14 9.72 -0.49 -2.69
N LYS A 15 10.29 -1.26 -1.76
CA LYS A 15 11.21 -2.36 -2.09
C LYS A 15 10.57 -3.39 -3.02
N LEU A 16 9.32 -3.77 -2.77
CA LEU A 16 8.60 -4.73 -3.61
C LEU A 16 8.24 -4.14 -4.98
N ILE A 17 7.79 -2.89 -5.02
CA ILE A 17 7.54 -2.19 -6.28
C ILE A 17 8.81 -2.17 -7.12
N GLU A 18 9.95 -1.75 -6.57
CA GLU A 18 11.23 -1.71 -7.28
C GLU A 18 11.69 -3.08 -7.79
N PHE A 19 11.47 -4.14 -7.01
CA PHE A 19 11.72 -5.51 -7.46
C PHE A 19 10.83 -5.89 -8.66
N TYR A 20 9.52 -5.66 -8.56
CA TYR A 20 8.57 -6.01 -9.60
C TYR A 20 8.67 -5.11 -10.84
N ARG A 21 9.25 -3.91 -10.75
CA ARG A 21 9.53 -3.06 -11.91
C ARG A 21 10.46 -3.71 -12.94
N GLY A 22 11.33 -4.63 -12.49
CA GLY A 22 12.17 -5.43 -13.38
C GLY A 22 11.42 -6.56 -14.11
N ILE A 23 10.16 -6.81 -13.74
CA ILE A 23 9.36 -7.97 -14.18
C ILE A 23 8.08 -7.52 -14.90
N ASP A 24 7.38 -6.53 -14.36
CA ASP A 24 6.09 -6.03 -14.82
C ASP A 24 6.10 -4.49 -14.94
N ALA A 25 5.78 -3.99 -16.13
CA ALA A 25 5.68 -2.56 -16.39
C ALA A 25 4.62 -1.87 -15.53
N ALA A 26 3.57 -2.58 -15.11
CA ALA A 26 2.54 -2.05 -14.21
C ALA A 26 3.11 -1.61 -12.86
N ALA A 27 4.18 -2.25 -12.37
CA ALA A 27 4.86 -1.82 -11.15
C ALA A 27 5.55 -0.46 -11.31
N SER A 28 5.99 -0.10 -12.52
CA SER A 28 6.55 1.23 -12.78
C SER A 28 5.46 2.31 -12.76
N ILE A 29 4.27 1.98 -13.24
CA ILE A 29 3.10 2.87 -13.15
C ILE A 29 2.69 3.05 -11.69
N LEU A 30 2.64 1.95 -10.92
CA LEU A 30 2.34 1.98 -9.49
C LEU A 30 3.34 2.86 -8.72
N LEU A 31 4.64 2.77 -9.03
CA LEU A 31 5.64 3.67 -8.43
C LEU A 31 5.41 5.13 -8.81
N SER A 32 5.07 5.41 -10.06
CA SER A 32 4.82 6.78 -10.52
C SER A 32 3.60 7.39 -9.82
N GLU A 33 2.56 6.60 -9.56
CA GLU A 33 1.34 7.04 -8.87
C GLU A 33 1.56 7.21 -7.36
N LEU A 34 2.27 6.28 -6.72
CA LEU A 34 2.47 6.28 -5.27
C LEU A 34 3.73 7.01 -4.79
N GLY A 35 4.68 7.30 -5.68
CA GLY A 35 6.02 7.74 -5.31
C GLY A 35 6.03 8.95 -4.37
N GLY A 36 5.17 9.94 -4.62
CA GLY A 36 5.04 11.10 -3.76
C GLY A 36 4.51 10.76 -2.36
N LEU A 37 3.52 9.87 -2.25
CA LEU A 37 3.00 9.40 -0.96
C LEU A 37 4.03 8.55 -0.21
N LEU A 38 4.76 7.68 -0.92
CA LEU A 38 5.84 6.88 -0.36
C LEU A 38 6.96 7.77 0.18
N ASP A 39 7.39 8.79 -0.57
CA ASP A 39 8.44 9.73 -0.13
C ASP A 39 8.02 10.46 1.15
N LEU A 40 6.78 10.94 1.23
CA LEU A 40 6.26 11.63 2.41
C LEU A 40 6.16 10.68 3.62
N ALA A 41 5.70 9.45 3.40
CA ALA A 41 5.58 8.43 4.44
C ALA A 41 6.95 8.01 4.99
N GLU A 42 7.93 7.76 4.12
CA GLU A 42 9.30 7.38 4.49
C GLU A 42 10.02 8.46 5.33
N ARG A 43 9.70 9.73 5.05
CA ARG A 43 10.19 10.90 5.80
C ARG A 43 9.41 11.18 7.07
N GLY A 44 8.33 10.43 7.36
CA GLY A 44 7.44 10.67 8.50
C GLY A 44 6.65 11.97 8.40
N GLN A 45 6.44 12.48 7.18
CA GLN A 45 5.78 13.76 6.93
C GLN A 45 4.26 13.65 6.80
N ILE A 46 3.73 12.42 6.63
CA ILE A 46 2.30 12.15 6.74
C ILE A 46 1.97 12.05 8.23
N THR A 47 1.37 13.10 8.78
CA THR A 47 1.00 13.20 10.20
C THR A 47 -0.52 13.22 10.44
N LYS A 48 -1.30 13.19 9.35
CA LYS A 48 -2.77 13.10 9.36
C LYS A 48 -3.22 11.97 8.44
N LEU A 49 -4.42 11.48 8.69
CA LEU A 49 -5.07 10.50 7.81
C LEU A 49 -5.25 11.05 6.40
N VAL A 50 -5.14 10.15 5.45
CA VAL A 50 -5.42 10.42 4.03
C VAL A 50 -6.81 9.88 3.72
N GLU A 51 -7.58 10.61 2.93
CA GLU A 51 -8.89 10.12 2.48
C GLU A 51 -8.69 8.94 1.52
N PRO A 52 -9.46 7.84 1.64
CA PRO A 52 -9.36 6.68 0.74
C PRO A 52 -9.31 7.00 -0.75
N ARG A 53 -10.07 8.00 -1.19
CA ARG A 53 -10.15 8.45 -2.60
C ARG A 53 -8.87 9.12 -3.11
N ASP A 54 -8.03 9.60 -2.20
CA ASP A 54 -6.79 10.30 -2.51
C ASP A 54 -5.58 9.34 -2.55
N ILE A 55 -5.80 8.05 -2.31
CA ILE A 55 -4.77 7.01 -2.37
C ILE A 55 -4.84 6.31 -3.75
N PRO A 56 -3.86 6.52 -4.64
CA PRO A 56 -3.85 5.95 -5.98
C PRO A 56 -3.32 4.50 -5.97
N GLY A 57 -3.33 3.83 -7.13
CA GLY A 57 -2.74 2.49 -7.29
C GLY A 57 -3.70 1.31 -7.12
N TYR A 58 -4.81 1.42 -6.38
CA TYR A 58 -5.74 0.28 -6.20
C TYR A 58 -6.27 -0.29 -7.53
N LYS A 59 -6.64 0.58 -8.47
CA LYS A 59 -7.12 0.16 -9.79
C LYS A 59 -6.09 -0.66 -10.57
N LEU A 60 -4.80 -0.37 -10.41
CA LEU A 60 -3.74 -1.13 -11.09
C LEU A 60 -3.71 -2.59 -10.62
N PHE A 61 -4.03 -2.89 -9.36
CA PHE A 61 -4.13 -4.28 -8.92
C PHE A 61 -5.28 -5.02 -9.61
N THR A 62 -6.43 -4.39 -9.79
CA THR A 62 -7.60 -5.01 -10.43
C THR A 62 -7.53 -5.06 -11.96
N GLU A 63 -6.82 -4.12 -12.58
CA GLU A 63 -6.76 -3.95 -14.04
C GLU A 63 -5.53 -4.58 -14.67
N THR A 64 -4.55 -5.02 -13.87
CA THR A 64 -3.29 -5.61 -14.35
C THR A 64 -3.00 -6.94 -13.68
N ARG A 65 -1.79 -7.48 -13.91
CA ARG A 65 -1.33 -8.71 -13.27
C ARG A 65 -0.80 -8.49 -11.85
N LEU A 66 -0.75 -7.25 -11.36
CA LEU A 66 -0.20 -6.97 -10.03
C LEU A 66 -0.95 -7.70 -8.89
N GLN A 67 -2.25 -7.98 -9.01
CA GLN A 67 -3.00 -8.84 -8.07
C GLN A 67 -2.48 -10.28 -7.94
N SER A 68 -1.65 -10.74 -8.89
CA SER A 68 -1.00 -12.05 -8.85
C SER A 68 0.18 -12.07 -7.88
N TYR A 69 0.77 -10.91 -7.60
CA TYR A 69 1.93 -10.74 -6.73
C TYR A 69 1.44 -10.49 -5.30
N LYS A 70 1.20 -11.58 -4.57
CA LYS A 70 0.52 -11.55 -3.27
C LYS A 70 1.26 -10.78 -2.19
N ASP A 71 2.59 -10.80 -2.23
CA ASP A 71 3.45 -10.00 -1.36
C ASP A 71 3.34 -8.50 -1.64
N LEU A 72 3.32 -8.11 -2.92
CA LEU A 72 3.13 -6.73 -3.35
C LEU A 72 1.72 -6.22 -3.01
N GLU A 73 0.69 -7.02 -3.28
CA GLU A 73 -0.71 -6.73 -2.93
C GLU A 73 -0.88 -6.57 -1.41
N ALA A 74 -0.28 -7.46 -0.62
CA ALA A 74 -0.29 -7.38 0.84
C ALA A 74 0.43 -6.11 1.34
N ALA A 75 1.61 -5.79 0.79
CA ALA A 75 2.33 -4.58 1.18
C ALA A 75 1.59 -3.29 0.81
N TYR A 76 0.91 -3.26 -0.33
CA TYR A 76 0.05 -2.14 -0.71
C TYR A 76 -1.12 -2.00 0.28
N THR A 77 -1.75 -3.11 0.63
CA THR A 77 -2.84 -3.16 1.60
C THR A 77 -2.37 -2.65 2.96
N ASP A 78 -1.26 -3.17 3.49
CA ASP A 78 -0.65 -2.73 4.76
C ASP A 78 -0.44 -1.20 4.76
N PHE A 79 0.17 -0.66 3.71
CA PHE A 79 0.40 0.77 3.56
C PHE A 79 -0.90 1.58 3.52
N TYR A 80 -1.89 1.13 2.76
CA TYR A 80 -3.21 1.75 2.66
C TYR A 80 -3.91 1.82 4.02
N ILE A 81 -3.86 0.75 4.81
CA ILE A 81 -4.46 0.69 6.15
C ILE A 81 -3.82 1.71 7.10
N GLU A 82 -2.49 1.84 7.07
CA GLU A 82 -1.80 2.83 7.89
C GLU A 82 -2.21 4.26 7.52
N LEU A 83 -2.43 4.55 6.23
CA LEU A 83 -2.83 5.87 5.75
C LEU A 83 -4.22 6.30 6.22
N ILE A 84 -5.17 5.35 6.36
CA ILE A 84 -6.58 5.65 6.65
C ILE A 84 -7.02 5.34 8.08
N GLU A 85 -6.08 4.98 8.97
CA GLU A 85 -6.35 4.54 10.36
C GLU A 85 -7.03 3.18 10.49
N GLY A 86 -6.83 2.29 9.52
CA GLY A 86 -7.65 1.09 9.38
C GLY A 86 -7.54 0.08 10.53
N ARG A 87 -6.46 0.03 11.32
CA ARG A 87 -6.26 -1.03 12.33
C ARG A 87 -7.34 -1.10 13.43
N GLU A 88 -8.01 0.01 13.74
CA GLU A 88 -9.10 0.06 14.72
C GLU A 88 -10.51 -0.01 14.09
N THR A 89 -10.62 0.10 12.76
CA THR A 89 -11.93 0.10 12.07
C THR A 89 -12.46 -1.31 11.85
N GLU A 90 -13.76 -1.53 12.07
CA GLU A 90 -14.40 -2.85 11.88
C GLU A 90 -14.23 -3.41 10.46
N ALA A 91 -14.14 -2.54 9.45
CA ALA A 91 -13.89 -2.94 8.06
C ALA A 91 -12.55 -3.68 7.88
N TYR A 92 -11.50 -3.25 8.59
CA TYR A 92 -10.20 -3.92 8.53
C TYR A 92 -10.21 -5.26 9.24
N LYS A 93 -10.89 -5.37 10.39
CA LYS A 93 -11.05 -6.65 11.11
C LYS A 93 -11.71 -7.70 10.20
N MET A 94 -12.69 -7.29 9.40
CA MET A 94 -13.35 -8.18 8.42
C MET A 94 -12.44 -8.57 7.25
N LEU A 95 -11.66 -7.62 6.69
CA LEU A 95 -10.71 -7.90 5.61
C LEU A 95 -9.57 -8.82 6.08
N ALA A 96 -8.97 -8.54 7.23
CA ALA A 96 -7.92 -9.36 7.84
C ALA A 96 -8.41 -10.79 8.14
N ALA A 97 -9.64 -10.94 8.65
CA ALA A 97 -10.24 -12.25 8.90
C ALA A 97 -10.48 -13.06 7.61
N LYS A 98 -10.67 -12.38 6.48
CA LYS A 98 -10.82 -13.04 5.17
C LYS A 98 -9.47 -13.46 4.59
N MET A 99 -8.42 -12.64 4.79
CA MET A 99 -7.06 -12.92 4.32
C MET A 99 -6.32 -13.96 5.17
N ALA A 100 -6.65 -14.10 6.45
CA ALA A 100 -6.09 -15.11 7.34
C ALA A 100 -6.68 -16.52 7.14
N LYS A 101 -7.60 -16.68 6.18
CA LYS A 101 -8.33 -17.92 5.93
C LYS A 101 -7.89 -18.68 4.67
N ASP A 102 -6.89 -18.17 3.96
CA ASP A 102 -6.22 -18.82 2.82
C ASP A 102 -4.78 -19.21 3.19
#